data_AF-A0A8S3HFD3-F1
#
_entry.id   AF-A0A8S3HFD3-F1
#
_cell.length_a   1.000
_cell.length_b   1.000
_cell.length_c   1.000
_cell.angle_alpha   90.00
_cell.angle_beta   90.00
_cell.angle_gamma   90.00
#
_symmetry.space_group_name_H-M   'P 1'
#
loop_
_entity.id
_entity.type
_entity.pdbx_description
1 polymer ?
#
loop_
_entity_poly.entity_id
_entity_poly.type
_entity_poly.pdbx_seq_one_letter_code
_entity_poly.pdbx_strand_id
1 'polypeptide(L)'
;GAIGYNQSQRCDTLLYLLVYPQRHLVKTRTIELINLEKLPAGQNAIVGVMSYSGYDIEDALILNKASLDRGFGRCIVYKKQVVSMKRYPNQTCDKIKGPLINIDTKKPKWEHEVLDMDGIVGVGEIVENKQVLVNKYTPSSTTMTLAEQQSSATAAGNVFAEPEDKETPLIYRNPVPACIEKVMLTSNHEDMFIVKLLTRQTRRPEIGDKFSSRHGQKGVCGLIVQQEDMPFNDYGMCPDIIMNPHGYPSRMTIGKLIELLGGKAGVLEGKFQ
;
A
#
# COMPACT_ATOMS: atom_id res chain seq x y z
N GLY A 1 7.32 8.29 -1.10
CA GLY A 1 8.37 8.80 -2.01
C GLY A 1 8.70 7.75 -3.05
N ALA A 2 9.91 7.76 -3.59
CA ALA A 2 10.48 6.60 -4.30
C ALA A 2 11.46 5.88 -3.37
N ILE A 3 11.47 4.54 -3.39
CA ILE A 3 12.39 3.75 -2.55
C ILE A 3 13.73 3.57 -3.25
N GLY A 4 13.68 3.26 -4.54
CA GLY A 4 14.84 2.94 -5.37
C GLY A 4 14.40 2.43 -6.73
N TYR A 5 15.38 2.22 -7.62
CA TYR A 5 15.07 1.78 -9.00
C TYR A 5 14.48 0.37 -9.08
N ASN A 6 14.80 -0.50 -8.12
CA ASN A 6 14.30 -1.88 -8.06
C ASN A 6 12.95 -2.01 -7.33
N GLN A 7 12.28 -0.89 -6.99
CA GLN A 7 11.04 -0.93 -6.20
C GLN A 7 9.93 -1.77 -6.85
N SER A 8 9.87 -1.85 -8.19
CA SER A 8 8.90 -2.68 -8.91
C SER A 8 9.22 -4.17 -8.88
N GLN A 9 10.48 -4.55 -8.65
CA GLN A 9 10.90 -5.95 -8.55
C GLN A 9 10.79 -6.48 -7.12
N ARG A 10 10.79 -5.59 -6.13
CA ARG A 10 10.86 -5.93 -4.71
C ARG A 10 9.50 -6.35 -4.14
N CYS A 11 9.51 -7.36 -3.27
CA CYS A 11 8.34 -7.83 -2.52
C CYS A 11 8.60 -7.69 -1.00
N ASP A 12 8.48 -6.47 -0.49
CA ASP A 12 8.59 -6.16 0.93
C ASP A 12 7.23 -6.25 1.64
N THR A 13 7.25 -6.31 2.98
CA THR A 13 6.04 -6.38 3.80
C THR A 13 5.08 -5.21 3.55
N LEU A 14 5.62 -3.99 3.48
CA LEU A 14 4.85 -2.77 3.29
C LEU A 14 5.70 -1.74 2.56
N LEU A 15 5.19 -1.17 1.46
CA LEU A 15 5.85 -0.10 0.73
C LEU A 15 4.89 1.05 0.46
N TYR A 16 5.36 2.27 0.68
CA TYR A 16 4.62 3.51 0.39
C TYR A 16 5.32 4.27 -0.73
N LEU A 17 4.73 4.21 -1.92
CA LEU A 17 5.23 4.94 -3.07
C LEU A 17 4.36 6.18 -3.33
N LEU A 18 4.99 7.25 -3.80
CA LEU A 18 4.29 8.42 -4.33
C LEU A 18 4.23 8.27 -5.86
N VAL A 19 3.09 8.58 -6.48
CA VAL A 19 2.94 8.41 -7.93
C VAL A 19 3.77 9.45 -8.70
N TYR A 20 3.73 10.70 -8.26
CA TYR A 20 4.42 11.81 -8.91
C TYR A 20 5.39 12.51 -7.96
N PRO A 21 6.52 11.91 -7.58
CA PRO A 21 7.51 12.57 -6.74
C PRO A 21 8.24 13.65 -7.54
N GLN A 22 8.51 14.80 -6.89
CA GLN A 22 9.17 15.94 -7.51
C GLN A 22 10.46 16.29 -6.78
N ARG A 23 11.46 16.78 -7.53
CA ARG A 23 12.70 17.29 -6.93
C ARG A 23 12.42 18.54 -6.12
N HIS A 24 13.16 18.71 -5.03
CA HIS A 24 13.08 19.91 -4.19
C HIS A 24 13.57 21.13 -4.97
N LEU A 25 12.79 22.23 -4.92
CA LEU A 25 13.19 23.49 -5.55
C LEU A 25 14.31 24.20 -4.80
N VAL A 26 14.22 24.19 -3.46
CA VAL A 26 15.24 24.71 -2.55
C VAL A 26 15.96 23.52 -1.91
N LYS A 27 17.26 23.42 -2.08
CA LYS A 27 18.06 22.27 -1.65
C LYS A 27 19.34 22.68 -0.96
N THR A 28 19.82 21.81 -0.10
CA THR A 28 21.16 21.95 0.49
C THR A 28 22.15 21.15 -0.35
N ARG A 29 23.43 21.54 -0.33
CA ARG A 29 24.49 20.76 -1.00
C ARG A 29 24.54 19.30 -0.55
N THR A 30 24.13 19.03 0.70
CA THR A 30 24.04 17.66 1.23
C THR A 30 23.07 16.78 0.43
N ILE A 31 21.95 17.34 -0.05
CA ILE A 31 20.95 16.61 -0.87
C ILE A 31 21.56 16.12 -2.19
N GLU A 32 22.45 16.91 -2.77
CA GLU A 32 23.20 16.56 -3.98
C GLU A 32 24.20 15.45 -3.69
N LEU A 33 24.96 15.58 -2.60
CA LEU A 33 25.98 14.59 -2.20
C LEU A 33 25.37 13.20 -1.95
N ILE A 34 24.19 13.13 -1.32
CA ILE A 34 23.50 11.86 -1.07
C ILE A 34 22.64 11.41 -2.27
N ASN A 35 22.63 12.14 -3.38
CA ASN A 35 21.83 11.86 -4.58
C ASN A 35 20.31 11.76 -4.34
N LEU A 36 19.76 12.44 -3.33
CA LEU A 36 18.32 12.39 -3.02
C LEU A 36 17.46 13.01 -4.13
N GLU A 37 18.06 13.82 -5.01
CA GLU A 37 17.39 14.38 -6.20
C GLU A 37 16.95 13.33 -7.22
N LYS A 38 17.62 12.18 -7.24
CA LYS A 38 17.26 11.08 -8.13
C LYS A 38 16.03 10.33 -7.62
N LEU A 39 15.83 10.29 -6.30
CA LEU A 39 14.74 9.58 -5.63
C LEU A 39 14.05 10.50 -4.61
N PRO A 40 13.33 11.54 -5.06
CA PRO A 40 12.68 12.46 -4.14
C PRO A 40 11.53 11.81 -3.37
N ALA A 41 11.26 12.34 -2.18
CA ALA A 41 10.28 11.80 -1.25
C ALA A 41 9.09 12.73 -0.98
N GLY A 42 8.80 13.68 -1.88
CA GLY A 42 7.69 14.62 -1.73
C GLY A 42 7.25 15.25 -3.05
N GLN A 43 6.37 16.23 -2.95
CA GLN A 43 5.88 17.07 -4.05
C GLN A 43 6.03 18.53 -3.65
N ASN A 44 6.39 19.38 -4.61
CA ASN A 44 6.33 20.82 -4.39
C ASN A 44 4.86 21.24 -4.46
N ALA A 45 4.41 22.02 -3.48
CA ALA A 45 3.05 22.50 -3.38
C ALA A 45 3.05 24.03 -3.42
N ILE A 46 2.06 24.62 -4.08
CA ILE A 46 1.81 26.06 -3.97
C ILE A 46 1.09 26.29 -2.64
N VAL A 47 1.76 26.98 -1.71
CA VAL A 47 1.25 27.19 -0.34
C VAL A 47 0.70 28.61 -0.19
N GLY A 48 -0.56 28.72 0.21
CA GLY A 48 -1.16 29.97 0.69
C GLY A 48 -1.00 30.09 2.20
N VAL A 49 -0.41 31.20 2.69
CA VAL A 49 -0.32 31.47 4.13
C VAL A 49 -1.42 32.45 4.51
N MET A 50 -2.53 31.92 5.00
CA MET A 50 -3.71 32.69 5.42
C MET A 50 -4.60 31.82 6.30
N SER A 51 -5.52 32.47 7.02
CA SER A 51 -6.54 31.78 7.78
C SER A 51 -7.78 31.53 6.90
N TYR A 52 -8.33 30.32 6.90
CA TYR A 52 -9.49 29.98 6.07
C TYR A 52 -10.51 29.11 6.81
N SER A 53 -11.76 29.59 6.90
CA SER A 53 -12.94 28.87 7.42
C SER A 53 -12.86 28.29 8.84
N GLY A 54 -11.74 28.48 9.58
CA GLY A 54 -11.56 27.97 10.94
C GLY A 54 -11.25 26.46 11.03
N TYR A 55 -11.28 25.73 9.92
CA TYR A 55 -10.87 24.31 9.86
C TYR A 55 -9.34 24.13 9.78
N ASP A 56 -8.58 25.21 9.91
CA ASP A 56 -7.12 25.30 9.91
C ASP A 56 -6.53 25.63 11.30
N ILE A 57 -7.31 25.42 12.36
CA ILE A 57 -6.87 25.55 13.75
C ILE A 57 -5.99 24.34 14.13
N GLU A 58 -5.07 24.51 15.08
CA GLU A 58 -4.21 23.43 15.61
C GLU A 58 -3.45 22.63 14.54
N ASP A 59 -2.77 23.34 13.64
CA ASP A 59 -1.96 22.79 12.54
C ASP A 59 -2.71 22.00 11.48
N ALA A 60 -4.04 22.13 11.44
CA ALA A 60 -4.79 21.60 10.32
C ALA A 60 -4.44 22.35 9.01
N LEU A 61 -4.44 21.58 7.93
CA LEU A 61 -4.14 22.03 6.58
C LEU A 61 -5.40 21.91 5.74
N ILE A 62 -5.61 22.90 4.88
CA ILE A 62 -6.70 22.88 3.92
C ILE A 62 -6.11 22.53 2.56
N LEU A 63 -6.70 21.53 1.89
CA LEU A 63 -6.23 21.05 0.60
C LEU A 63 -7.21 21.43 -0.51
N ASN A 64 -6.67 21.75 -1.68
CA ASN A 64 -7.45 21.97 -2.88
C ASN A 64 -7.90 20.63 -3.49
N LYS A 65 -9.22 20.44 -3.60
CA LYS A 65 -9.80 19.22 -4.17
C LYS A 65 -9.37 18.98 -5.61
N ALA A 66 -9.30 20.04 -6.43
CA ALA A 66 -8.90 19.91 -7.83
C ALA A 66 -7.42 19.50 -7.96
N SER A 67 -6.54 19.96 -7.07
CA SER A 67 -5.15 19.52 -7.04
C SER A 67 -5.04 18.03 -6.67
N LEU A 68 -5.84 17.56 -5.70
CA LEU A 68 -5.94 16.15 -5.37
C LEU A 68 -6.50 15.30 -6.53
N ASP A 69 -7.52 15.81 -7.23
CA ASP A 69 -8.10 15.16 -8.42
C ASP A 69 -7.05 14.99 -9.53
N ARG A 70 -6.21 16.03 -9.74
CA ARG A 70 -5.11 16.03 -10.73
C ARG A 70 -3.92 15.15 -10.34
N GLY A 71 -3.84 14.65 -9.10
CA GLY A 71 -2.81 13.70 -8.66
C GLY A 71 -1.90 14.18 -7.54
N PHE A 72 -2.17 15.33 -6.92
CA PHE A 72 -1.45 15.78 -5.73
C PHE A 72 -1.61 14.77 -4.58
N GLY A 73 -0.49 14.40 -3.95
CA GLY A 73 -0.41 13.47 -2.83
C GLY A 73 -0.82 12.03 -3.13
N ARG A 74 -1.06 11.64 -4.39
CA ARG A 74 -1.50 10.28 -4.73
C ARG A 74 -0.43 9.25 -4.32
N CYS A 75 -0.81 8.31 -3.47
CA CYS A 75 0.09 7.28 -2.97
C CYS A 75 -0.35 5.88 -3.39
N ILE A 76 0.64 5.00 -3.51
CA ILE A 76 0.47 3.58 -3.77
C ILE A 76 0.99 2.85 -2.54
N VAL A 77 0.12 2.06 -1.92
CA VAL A 77 0.45 1.20 -0.79
C VAL A 77 0.56 -0.23 -1.30
N TYR A 78 1.75 -0.80 -1.23
CA TYR A 78 1.94 -2.23 -1.45
C TYR A 78 1.98 -2.96 -0.13
N LYS A 79 1.25 -4.07 -0.04
CA LYS A 79 1.28 -4.98 1.11
C LYS A 79 1.53 -6.40 0.62
N LYS A 80 2.56 -7.04 1.15
CA LYS A 80 2.88 -8.43 0.84
C LYS A 80 2.05 -9.37 1.70
N GLN A 81 1.57 -10.43 1.10
CA GLN A 81 1.03 -11.60 1.79
C GLN A 81 1.85 -12.83 1.37
N VAL A 82 2.13 -13.72 2.32
CA VAL A 82 2.96 -14.89 2.07
C VAL A 82 2.24 -16.12 2.61
N VAL A 83 2.21 -17.17 1.79
CA VAL A 83 1.77 -18.50 2.16
C VAL A 83 2.94 -19.44 1.94
N SER A 84 3.33 -20.18 2.97
CA SER A 84 4.25 -21.30 2.83
C SER A 84 3.48 -22.61 2.91
N MET A 85 3.85 -23.53 2.03
CA MET A 85 3.38 -24.90 1.98
C MET A 85 4.33 -25.74 2.82
N LYS A 86 3.82 -26.33 3.89
CA LYS A 86 4.62 -27.13 4.80
C LYS A 86 4.58 -28.59 4.37
N ARG A 87 5.71 -29.25 4.56
CA ARG A 87 5.81 -30.71 4.53
C ARG A 87 5.88 -31.20 5.97
N TYR A 88 5.09 -32.21 6.27
CA TYR A 88 4.98 -32.78 7.61
C TYR A 88 5.84 -34.04 7.73
N PRO A 89 6.25 -34.45 8.95
CA PRO A 89 7.08 -35.64 9.18
C PRO A 89 6.43 -36.96 8.71
N ASN A 90 5.09 -36.98 8.62
CA ASN A 90 4.29 -38.08 8.08
C ASN A 90 4.32 -38.17 6.54
N GLN A 91 5.22 -37.43 5.88
CA GLN A 91 5.33 -37.27 4.42
C GLN A 91 4.14 -36.59 3.73
N THR A 92 3.11 -36.14 4.46
CA THR A 92 2.04 -35.33 3.89
C THR A 92 2.52 -33.91 3.62
N CYS A 93 1.93 -33.28 2.61
CA CYS A 93 2.19 -31.90 2.25
C CYS A 93 0.89 -31.10 2.24
N ASP A 94 0.98 -29.81 2.53
CA ASP A 94 -0.09 -28.87 2.23
C ASP A 94 -0.36 -28.88 0.71
N LYS A 95 -1.63 -28.76 0.31
CA LYS A 95 -2.05 -28.73 -1.11
C LYS A 95 -2.78 -27.43 -1.41
N ILE A 96 -2.65 -26.93 -2.64
CA ILE A 96 -3.52 -25.88 -3.18
C ILE A 96 -4.52 -26.57 -4.10
N LYS A 97 -5.80 -26.27 -3.93
CA LYS A 97 -6.85 -26.80 -4.81
C LYS A 97 -7.54 -25.63 -5.50
N GLY A 98 -8.04 -25.87 -6.71
CA GLY A 98 -8.80 -24.90 -7.47
C GLY A 98 -10.08 -24.43 -6.75
N PRO A 99 -10.77 -23.44 -7.32
CA PRO A 99 -11.98 -22.89 -6.73
C PRO A 99 -13.10 -23.92 -6.70
N LEU A 100 -13.80 -24.00 -5.57
CA LEU A 100 -15.05 -24.76 -5.45
C LEU A 100 -16.15 -24.13 -6.32
N ILE A 101 -16.55 -24.85 -7.37
CA ILE A 101 -17.65 -24.48 -8.26
C ILE A 101 -18.95 -25.09 -7.72
N ASN A 102 -19.99 -24.27 -7.61
CA ASN A 102 -21.32 -24.78 -7.27
C ASN A 102 -21.94 -25.48 -8.49
N ILE A 103 -22.43 -26.70 -8.29
CA ILE A 103 -22.98 -27.57 -9.35
C ILE A 103 -24.21 -26.92 -10.01
N ASP A 104 -25.04 -26.23 -9.24
CA ASP A 104 -26.31 -25.66 -9.72
C ASP A 104 -26.10 -24.40 -10.57
N THR A 105 -25.19 -23.53 -10.15
CA THR A 105 -24.97 -22.22 -10.80
C THR A 105 -23.79 -22.22 -11.77
N LYS A 106 -22.98 -23.30 -11.77
CA LYS A 106 -21.70 -23.42 -12.51
C LYS A 106 -20.73 -22.24 -12.27
N LYS A 107 -20.92 -21.51 -11.18
CA LYS A 107 -20.08 -20.37 -10.78
C LYS A 107 -19.31 -20.70 -9.51
N PRO A 108 -18.10 -20.14 -9.33
CA PRO A 108 -17.40 -20.24 -8.06
C PRO A 108 -18.19 -19.56 -6.95
N LYS A 109 -17.97 -19.98 -5.70
CA LYS A 109 -18.45 -19.23 -4.53
C LYS A 109 -17.86 -17.80 -4.57
N TRP A 110 -18.57 -16.83 -4.02
CA TRP A 110 -18.10 -15.43 -3.92
C TRP A 110 -16.68 -15.31 -3.35
N GLU A 111 -16.36 -16.11 -2.32
CA GLU A 111 -15.04 -16.13 -1.70
C GLU A 111 -13.92 -16.57 -2.66
N HIS A 112 -14.25 -17.33 -3.69
CA HIS A 112 -13.34 -17.93 -4.67
C HIS A 112 -13.44 -17.28 -6.05
N GLU A 113 -14.19 -16.19 -6.21
CA GLU A 113 -14.42 -15.55 -7.51
C GLU A 113 -13.14 -15.06 -8.18
N VAL A 114 -12.19 -14.57 -7.36
CA VAL A 114 -10.91 -14.02 -7.81
C VAL A 114 -9.81 -15.08 -8.00
N LEU A 115 -10.09 -16.35 -7.70
CA LEU A 115 -9.13 -17.44 -7.82
C LEU A 115 -9.08 -17.97 -9.25
N ASP A 116 -7.87 -18.24 -9.73
CA ASP A 116 -7.65 -18.97 -10.98
C ASP A 116 -7.81 -20.48 -10.76
N MET A 117 -7.77 -21.27 -11.84
CA MET A 117 -7.97 -22.73 -11.83
C MET A 117 -6.98 -23.47 -10.93
N ASP A 118 -5.80 -22.89 -10.69
CA ASP A 118 -4.75 -23.42 -9.82
C ASP A 118 -5.01 -23.17 -8.31
N GLY A 119 -6.04 -22.37 -7.97
CA GLY A 119 -6.37 -21.99 -6.60
C GLY A 119 -5.56 -20.81 -6.05
N ILE A 120 -4.89 -20.06 -6.92
CA ILE A 120 -4.16 -18.83 -6.60
C ILE A 120 -4.88 -17.65 -7.27
N VAL A 121 -4.89 -16.50 -6.62
CA VAL A 121 -5.49 -15.29 -7.18
C VAL A 121 -4.76 -14.81 -8.44
N GLY A 122 -5.51 -14.37 -9.45
CA GLY A 122 -4.97 -13.82 -10.70
C GLY A 122 -4.29 -12.45 -10.51
N VAL A 123 -3.29 -12.15 -11.34
CA VAL A 123 -2.68 -10.81 -11.40
C VAL A 123 -3.63 -9.84 -12.12
N GLY A 124 -3.87 -8.68 -11.53
CA GLY A 124 -4.77 -7.64 -12.05
C GLY A 124 -6.16 -7.65 -11.42
N GLU A 125 -6.57 -8.76 -10.82
CA GLU A 125 -7.87 -8.89 -10.15
C GLU A 125 -8.01 -7.94 -8.96
N ILE A 126 -9.23 -7.44 -8.74
CA ILE A 126 -9.57 -6.60 -7.60
C ILE A 126 -10.13 -7.51 -6.51
N VAL A 127 -9.41 -7.55 -5.38
CA VAL A 127 -9.79 -8.36 -4.22
C VAL A 127 -10.53 -7.51 -3.18
N GLU A 128 -11.67 -8.01 -2.76
CA GLU A 128 -12.53 -7.43 -1.74
C GLU A 128 -12.36 -8.12 -0.38
N ASN A 129 -12.94 -7.51 0.64
CA ASN A 129 -12.86 -8.03 2.00
C ASN A 129 -13.45 -9.45 2.09
N LYS A 130 -12.74 -10.35 2.78
CA LYS A 130 -13.06 -11.77 2.99
C LYS A 130 -12.92 -12.68 1.78
N GLN A 131 -12.47 -12.20 0.61
CA GLN A 131 -12.13 -13.09 -0.49
C GLN A 131 -10.84 -13.87 -0.24
N VAL A 132 -10.75 -15.07 -0.82
CA VAL A 132 -9.60 -15.97 -0.71
C VAL A 132 -8.56 -15.59 -1.75
N LEU A 133 -7.31 -15.50 -1.33
CA LEU A 133 -6.16 -15.19 -2.17
C LEU A 133 -5.38 -16.45 -2.58
N VAL A 134 -5.33 -17.43 -1.69
CA VAL A 134 -4.75 -18.76 -1.94
C VAL A 134 -5.61 -19.77 -1.22
N ASN A 135 -6.18 -20.71 -1.98
CA ASN A 135 -7.01 -21.77 -1.45
C ASN A 135 -6.13 -22.95 -0.98
N LYS A 136 -5.61 -22.81 0.24
CA LYS A 136 -4.72 -23.78 0.87
C LYS A 136 -5.52 -24.81 1.69
N TYR A 137 -5.13 -26.06 1.55
CA TYR A 137 -5.61 -27.20 2.34
C TYR A 137 -4.45 -27.80 3.14
N THR A 138 -4.72 -28.06 4.42
CA THR A 138 -3.78 -28.70 5.34
C THR A 138 -4.34 -30.06 5.76
N PRO A 139 -3.55 -31.15 5.66
CA PRO A 139 -3.99 -32.48 6.08
C PRO A 139 -4.28 -32.50 7.58
N SER A 140 -5.39 -33.12 8.00
CA SER A 140 -5.81 -33.17 9.42
C SER A 140 -4.86 -33.96 10.33
N SER A 141 -4.17 -34.97 9.80
CA SER A 141 -3.27 -35.86 10.57
C SER A 141 -1.85 -35.29 10.73
N THR A 142 -1.68 -34.02 11.13
CA THR A 142 -0.36 -33.35 11.15
C THR A 142 0.64 -33.88 12.20
N THR A 143 0.16 -34.58 13.25
CA THR A 143 0.97 -34.95 14.43
C THR A 143 1.33 -36.44 14.52
N MET A 144 0.64 -37.32 13.80
CA MET A 144 0.92 -38.76 13.88
C MET A 144 2.13 -39.11 13.02
N THR A 145 3.06 -39.86 13.59
CA THR A 145 4.16 -40.46 12.84
C THR A 145 3.64 -41.65 12.01
N LEU A 146 4.36 -42.01 10.94
CA LEU A 146 4.00 -43.17 10.09
C LEU A 146 3.82 -44.48 10.90
N ALA A 147 4.53 -44.61 12.04
CA ALA A 147 4.43 -45.75 12.95
C ALA A 147 3.09 -45.81 13.73
N GLU A 148 2.51 -44.67 14.08
CA GLU A 148 1.23 -44.56 14.79
C GLU A 148 0.03 -44.73 13.83
N GLN A 149 0.21 -44.37 12.55
CA GLN A 149 -0.79 -44.62 11.50
C GLN A 149 -0.87 -46.11 11.12
N GLN A 150 0.26 -46.83 11.09
CA GLN A 150 0.26 -48.26 10.80
C GLN A 150 -0.35 -49.12 11.91
N SER A 151 -0.17 -48.70 13.17
CA SER A 151 -0.76 -49.38 14.34
C SER A 151 -2.26 -49.12 14.52
N SER A 152 -2.78 -47.99 14.02
CA SER A 152 -4.22 -47.72 13.97
C SER A 152 -4.93 -48.32 12.74
N ALA A 153 -4.24 -48.45 11.60
CA ALA A 153 -4.76 -49.11 10.39
C ALA A 153 -4.93 -50.63 10.52
N THR A 154 -4.30 -51.27 11.51
CA THR A 154 -4.40 -52.73 11.73
C THR A 154 -5.62 -53.12 12.57
N ALA A 155 -6.26 -52.17 13.28
CA ALA A 155 -7.44 -52.41 14.11
C ALA A 155 -8.77 -52.15 13.37
N ALA A 156 -8.76 -51.32 12.34
CA ALA A 156 -9.92 -51.04 11.49
C ALA A 156 -9.53 -51.31 10.06
N GLY A 157 -10.06 -52.38 9.45
CA GLY A 157 -9.78 -52.83 8.09
C GLY A 157 -10.22 -51.87 6.98
N ASN A 158 -9.87 -50.59 7.07
CA ASN A 158 -10.09 -49.58 6.06
C ASN A 158 -8.81 -49.39 5.23
N VAL A 159 -8.92 -49.85 4.00
CA VAL A 159 -8.04 -49.56 2.87
C VAL A 159 -7.92 -48.04 2.72
N PHE A 160 -6.69 -47.49 2.81
CA PHE A 160 -6.30 -46.12 2.40
C PHE A 160 -7.39 -45.04 2.56
N ALA A 161 -7.79 -44.70 3.78
CA ALA A 161 -8.53 -43.46 4.00
C ALA A 161 -7.58 -42.28 3.73
N GLU A 162 -7.78 -41.54 2.63
CA GLU A 162 -7.06 -40.29 2.43
C GLU A 162 -7.34 -39.39 3.64
N PRO A 163 -6.29 -38.80 4.26
CA PRO A 163 -6.48 -37.92 5.40
C PRO A 163 -7.40 -36.76 4.97
N GLU A 164 -8.45 -36.50 5.74
CA GLU A 164 -9.35 -35.39 5.46
C GLU A 164 -8.55 -34.09 5.45
N ASP A 165 -8.56 -33.41 4.31
CA ASP A 165 -7.88 -32.14 4.11
C ASP A 165 -8.75 -31.01 4.71
N LYS A 166 -8.24 -30.29 5.70
CA LYS A 166 -8.91 -29.13 6.29
C LYS A 166 -8.55 -27.86 5.51
N GLU A 167 -9.56 -27.05 5.21
CA GLU A 167 -9.38 -25.73 4.57
C GLU A 167 -8.66 -24.75 5.51
N THR A 168 -7.52 -24.23 5.06
CA THR A 168 -6.72 -23.20 5.72
C THR A 168 -6.37 -22.05 4.76
N PRO A 169 -7.37 -21.41 4.12
CA PRO A 169 -7.15 -20.42 3.07
C PRO A 169 -6.47 -19.15 3.58
N LEU A 170 -5.69 -18.50 2.71
CA LEU A 170 -5.24 -17.13 2.93
C LEU A 170 -6.37 -16.18 2.51
N ILE A 171 -6.94 -15.47 3.48
CA ILE A 171 -8.08 -14.57 3.27
C ILE A 171 -7.60 -13.11 3.30
N TYR A 172 -8.10 -12.30 2.37
CA TYR A 172 -7.91 -10.86 2.39
C TYR A 172 -8.75 -10.20 3.49
N ARG A 173 -8.08 -9.65 4.52
CA ARG A 173 -8.72 -9.03 5.70
C ARG A 173 -8.44 -7.53 5.79
N ASN A 174 -8.71 -6.77 4.73
CA ASN A 174 -8.72 -5.31 4.82
C ASN A 174 -10.09 -4.79 4.32
N PRO A 175 -10.60 -3.69 4.89
CA PRO A 175 -11.88 -3.12 4.49
C PRO A 175 -11.86 -2.50 3.08
N VAL A 176 -10.70 -1.96 2.67
CA VAL A 176 -10.53 -1.32 1.36
C VAL A 176 -10.11 -2.38 0.34
N PRO A 177 -10.72 -2.42 -0.85
CA PRO A 177 -10.31 -3.35 -1.91
C PRO A 177 -8.86 -3.07 -2.36
N ALA A 178 -8.19 -4.10 -2.85
CA ALA A 178 -6.85 -3.99 -3.41
C ALA A 178 -6.76 -4.70 -4.75
N CYS A 179 -5.85 -4.28 -5.61
CA CYS A 179 -5.54 -4.99 -6.84
C CYS A 179 -4.34 -5.93 -6.60
N ILE A 180 -4.33 -7.12 -7.19
CA ILE A 180 -3.15 -7.98 -7.18
C ILE A 180 -2.16 -7.49 -8.22
N GLU A 181 -0.99 -7.03 -7.76
CA GLU A 181 0.06 -6.54 -8.66
C GLU A 181 0.95 -7.69 -9.13
N LYS A 182 1.26 -8.63 -8.23
CA LYS A 182 2.23 -9.69 -8.51
C LYS A 182 1.97 -10.93 -7.69
N VAL A 183 2.05 -12.07 -8.36
CA VAL A 183 2.10 -13.40 -7.77
C VAL A 183 3.50 -13.95 -8.02
N MET A 184 4.19 -14.39 -6.97
CA MET A 184 5.54 -14.95 -7.07
C MET A 184 5.56 -16.32 -6.38
N LEU A 185 5.90 -17.33 -7.16
CA LEU A 185 6.10 -18.70 -6.70
C LEU A 185 7.60 -18.93 -6.50
N THR A 186 8.01 -19.38 -5.33
CA THR A 186 9.40 -19.73 -5.03
C THR A 186 9.44 -21.00 -4.20
N SER A 187 10.48 -21.81 -4.35
CA SER A 187 10.77 -22.92 -3.44
C SER A 187 11.94 -22.55 -2.52
N ASN A 188 11.94 -23.09 -1.31
CA ASN A 188 13.12 -23.10 -0.45
C ASN A 188 14.01 -24.33 -0.76
N HIS A 189 15.19 -24.40 -0.15
CA HIS A 189 16.10 -25.55 -0.26
C HIS A 189 15.49 -26.89 0.23
N GLU A 190 14.43 -26.82 1.03
CA GLU A 190 13.69 -27.99 1.53
C GLU A 190 12.48 -28.36 0.63
N ASP A 191 12.47 -27.89 -0.62
CA ASP A 191 11.38 -28.07 -1.60
C ASP A 191 9.99 -27.60 -1.13
N MET A 192 9.95 -26.75 -0.11
CA MET A 192 8.71 -26.11 0.34
C MET A 192 8.32 -24.99 -0.61
N PHE A 193 7.15 -25.12 -1.23
CA PHE A 193 6.56 -24.08 -2.07
C PHE A 193 6.12 -22.88 -1.23
N ILE A 194 6.44 -21.68 -1.69
CA ILE A 194 6.06 -20.41 -1.08
C ILE A 194 5.41 -19.53 -2.15
N VAL A 195 4.18 -19.12 -1.88
CA VAL A 195 3.42 -18.16 -2.69
C VAL A 195 3.54 -16.79 -2.02
N LYS A 196 4.14 -15.83 -2.71
CA LYS A 196 4.21 -14.42 -2.29
C LYS A 196 3.29 -13.60 -3.18
N LEU A 197 2.33 -12.94 -2.57
CA LEU A 197 1.37 -12.07 -3.23
C LEU A 197 1.68 -10.61 -2.88
N LEU A 198 1.69 -9.74 -3.87
CA LEU A 198 1.81 -8.30 -3.67
C LEU A 198 0.48 -7.64 -4.02
N THR A 199 -0.21 -7.15 -2.98
CA THR A 199 -1.44 -6.37 -3.13
C THR A 199 -1.08 -4.90 -3.27
N ARG A 200 -1.76 -4.18 -4.16
CA ARG A 200 -1.62 -2.75 -4.41
C ARG A 200 -2.91 -2.02 -4.10
N GLN A 201 -2.82 -0.96 -3.30
CA GLN A 201 -3.90 -0.01 -3.07
C GLN A 201 -3.45 1.37 -3.51
N THR A 202 -4.16 1.97 -4.45
CA THR A 202 -3.95 3.37 -4.80
C THR A 202 -4.82 4.22 -3.90
N ARG A 203 -4.22 4.99 -3.00
CA ARG A 203 -4.93 5.87 -2.06
C ARG A 203 -4.79 7.32 -2.48
N ARG A 204 -5.91 8.02 -2.46
CA ARG A 204 -5.96 9.47 -2.60
C ARG A 204 -5.96 10.08 -1.20
N PRO A 205 -5.30 11.23 -0.98
CA PRO A 205 -5.40 11.91 0.30
C PRO A 205 -6.85 12.20 0.69
N GLU A 206 -7.19 11.88 1.94
CA GLU A 206 -8.49 12.12 2.55
C GLU A 206 -8.36 12.96 3.83
N ILE A 207 -9.50 13.40 4.36
CA ILE A 207 -9.54 14.15 5.62
C ILE A 207 -8.96 13.27 6.74
N GLY A 208 -8.05 13.82 7.53
CA GLY A 208 -7.32 13.06 8.54
C GLY A 208 -5.93 12.58 8.11
N ASP A 209 -5.59 12.66 6.82
CA ASP A 209 -4.24 12.32 6.36
C ASP A 209 -3.20 13.34 6.83
N LYS A 210 -2.00 12.81 7.13
CA LYS A 210 -0.90 13.59 7.68
C LYS A 210 0.05 14.08 6.60
N PHE A 211 0.34 15.37 6.63
CA PHE A 211 1.37 16.01 5.83
C PHE A 211 2.43 16.64 6.73
N SER A 212 3.63 16.84 6.19
CA SER A 212 4.72 17.51 6.90
C SER A 212 5.50 18.38 5.95
N SER A 213 5.87 19.57 6.41
CA SER A 213 6.94 20.35 5.80
C SER A 213 8.31 19.80 6.21
N ARG A 214 9.37 20.26 5.54
CA ARG A 214 10.77 19.96 5.90
C ARG A 214 11.23 20.63 7.19
N HIS A 215 10.49 21.63 7.66
CA HIS A 215 10.79 22.40 8.86
C HIS A 215 10.05 21.89 10.11
N GLY A 216 9.66 20.61 10.12
CA GLY A 216 9.01 19.98 11.27
C GLY A 216 7.58 20.46 11.55
N GLN A 217 6.98 21.22 10.64
CA GLN A 217 5.56 21.58 10.74
C GLN A 217 4.73 20.43 10.17
N LYS A 218 4.22 19.59 11.07
CA LYS A 218 3.28 18.52 10.75
C LYS A 218 1.88 19.09 10.80
N GLY A 219 1.02 18.64 9.90
CA GLY A 219 -0.37 19.03 9.87
C GLY A 219 -1.25 17.90 9.36
N VAL A 220 -2.51 17.95 9.75
CA VAL A 220 -3.53 16.99 9.32
C VAL A 220 -4.42 17.67 8.29
N CYS A 221 -4.86 16.97 7.24
CA CYS A 221 -5.87 17.50 6.35
C CYS A 221 -7.18 17.71 7.13
N GLY A 222 -7.52 18.97 7.42
CA GLY A 222 -8.73 19.35 8.15
C GLY A 222 -9.94 19.51 7.24
N LEU A 223 -9.73 20.09 6.05
CA LEU A 223 -10.79 20.29 5.07
C LEU A 223 -10.24 20.16 3.64
N ILE A 224 -11.05 19.61 2.76
CA ILE A 224 -10.79 19.55 1.31
C ILE A 224 -11.80 20.49 0.63
N VAL A 225 -11.31 21.56 0.02
CA VAL A 225 -12.13 22.66 -0.52
C VAL A 225 -12.14 22.60 -2.05
N GLN A 226 -13.27 22.96 -2.68
CA GLN A 226 -13.35 23.03 -4.15
C GLN A 226 -12.49 24.18 -4.68
N GLN A 227 -11.97 24.04 -5.91
CA GLN A 227 -11.08 25.06 -6.48
C GLN A 227 -11.76 26.42 -6.66
N GLU A 228 -13.07 26.45 -6.88
CA GLU A 228 -13.86 27.68 -7.05
C GLU A 228 -13.95 28.52 -5.77
N ASP A 229 -13.88 27.88 -4.61
CA ASP A 229 -13.89 28.56 -3.30
C ASP A 229 -12.48 28.96 -2.84
N MET A 230 -11.44 28.52 -3.55
CA MET A 230 -10.06 28.81 -3.18
C MET A 230 -9.68 30.24 -3.59
N PRO A 231 -8.89 30.95 -2.76
CA PRO A 231 -8.38 32.25 -3.11
C PRO A 231 -7.43 32.14 -4.31
N PHE A 232 -7.49 33.10 -5.22
CA PHE A 232 -6.61 33.19 -6.38
C PHE A 232 -5.93 34.56 -6.42
N ASN A 233 -4.77 34.64 -7.05
CA ASN A 233 -4.10 35.92 -7.32
C ASN A 233 -4.47 36.47 -8.70
N ASP A 234 -4.03 37.69 -9.01
CA ASP A 234 -4.31 38.35 -10.31
C ASP A 234 -3.81 37.57 -11.54
N TYR A 235 -2.86 36.64 -11.33
CA TYR A 235 -2.35 35.74 -12.37
C TYR A 235 -3.16 34.43 -12.50
N GLY A 236 -4.20 34.24 -11.70
CA GLY A 236 -5.05 33.05 -11.69
C GLY A 236 -4.48 31.85 -10.93
N MET A 237 -3.42 32.01 -10.15
CA MET A 237 -2.84 30.92 -9.34
C MET A 237 -3.66 30.70 -8.06
N CYS A 238 -4.15 29.49 -7.88
CA CYS A 238 -4.79 29.00 -6.65
C CYS A 238 -3.78 28.16 -5.85
N PRO A 239 -3.80 28.20 -4.50
CA PRO A 239 -2.95 27.34 -3.69
C PRO A 239 -3.41 25.87 -3.75
N ASP A 240 -2.45 24.96 -3.61
CA ASP A 240 -2.70 23.53 -3.39
C ASP A 240 -2.99 23.25 -1.91
N ILE A 241 -2.28 23.96 -1.03
CA ILE A 241 -2.37 23.85 0.42
C ILE A 241 -2.50 25.25 1.02
N ILE A 242 -3.45 25.44 1.93
CA ILE A 242 -3.48 26.61 2.81
C ILE A 242 -2.97 26.22 4.20
N MET A 243 -2.09 27.06 4.73
CA MET A 243 -1.52 26.90 6.06
C MET A 243 -1.77 28.15 6.90
N ASN A 244 -2.27 27.92 8.10
CA ASN A 244 -2.56 28.98 9.05
C ASN A 244 -1.29 29.74 9.49
N PRO A 245 -1.27 31.08 9.45
CA PRO A 245 -0.14 31.89 9.90
C PRO A 245 0.21 31.72 11.39
N HIS A 246 -0.74 31.32 12.25
CA HIS A 246 -0.51 31.22 13.70
C HIS A 246 0.61 30.26 14.09
N GLY A 247 0.91 29.25 13.27
CA GLY A 247 1.97 28.27 13.54
C GLY A 247 3.40 28.80 13.39
N TYR A 248 3.60 29.91 12.66
CA TYR A 248 4.95 30.42 12.37
C TYR A 248 5.58 31.19 13.53
N PRO A 249 4.89 32.18 14.17
CA PRO A 249 5.47 32.95 15.26
C PRO A 249 5.79 32.08 16.48
N SER A 250 4.87 31.18 16.86
CA SER A 250 5.02 30.33 18.04
C SER A 250 6.22 29.37 17.92
N ARG A 251 6.45 28.79 16.73
CA ARG A 251 7.54 27.83 16.50
C ARG A 251 8.83 28.46 16.00
N MET A 252 8.82 29.75 15.69
CA MET A 252 9.97 30.48 15.15
C MET A 252 10.59 29.80 13.91
N THR A 253 9.75 29.21 13.05
CA THR A 253 10.18 28.43 11.87
C THR A 253 10.39 29.32 10.64
N ILE A 254 11.26 30.32 10.78
CA ILE A 254 11.55 31.33 9.75
C ILE A 254 12.10 30.69 8.46
N GLY A 255 12.82 29.58 8.58
CA GLY A 255 13.38 28.84 7.44
C GLY A 255 12.32 28.48 6.38
N LYS A 256 11.06 28.23 6.78
CA LYS A 256 9.99 27.92 5.83
C LYS A 256 9.57 29.13 5.00
N LEU A 257 9.59 30.34 5.57
CA LEU A 257 9.32 31.57 4.83
C LEU A 257 10.43 31.86 3.81
N ILE A 258 11.68 31.58 4.20
CA ILE A 258 12.84 31.67 3.30
C ILE A 258 12.75 30.61 2.20
N GLU A 259 12.35 29.37 2.52
CA GLU A 259 12.12 28.29 1.53
C GLU A 259 11.04 28.69 0.51
N LEU A 260 9.94 29.30 0.96
CA LEU A 260 8.86 29.77 0.08
C LEU A 260 9.35 30.87 -0.88
N LEU A 261 10.10 31.85 -0.35
CA LEU A 261 10.68 32.93 -1.16
C LEU A 261 11.68 32.38 -2.19
N GLY A 262 12.61 31.52 -1.74
CA GLY A 262 13.61 30.89 -2.60
C GLY A 262 12.98 30.01 -3.67
N GLY A 263 11.95 29.23 -3.33
CA GLY A 263 11.23 28.39 -4.27
C GLY A 263 10.54 29.21 -5.36
N LYS A 264 9.88 30.32 -4.99
CA LYS A 264 9.24 31.21 -5.96
C LYS A 264 10.26 31.90 -6.87
N ALA A 265 11.34 32.44 -6.31
CA ALA A 265 12.41 33.07 -7.08
C ALA A 265 13.09 32.08 -8.04
N GLY A 266 13.39 30.87 -7.56
CA GLY A 266 14.00 29.80 -8.36
C GLY A 266 13.16 29.40 -9.57
N VAL A 267 11.84 29.23 -9.39
CA VAL A 267 10.94 28.89 -10.51
C VAL A 267 10.85 30.02 -11.54
N LEU A 268 10.82 31.28 -11.11
CA LEU A 268 10.77 32.43 -12.03
C LEU A 268 12.07 32.64 -12.82
N GLU A 269 13.22 32.36 -12.20
CA GLU A 269 14.53 32.45 -12.86
C GLU A 269 14.94 31.19 -13.64
N GLY A 270 14.22 30.08 -13.45
CA GLY A 270 14.59 28.77 -14.01
C GLY A 270 15.82 28.14 -13.34
N LYS A 271 16.05 28.41 -12.05
CA LYS A 271 17.19 27.89 -11.26
C LYS A 271 16.72 27.16 -10.02
N PHE A 272 17.48 26.15 -9.61
CA PHE A 272 17.35 25.57 -8.27
C PHE A 272 18.13 26.44 -7.27
N GLN A 273 17.56 26.64 -6.08
CA GLN A 273 18.14 27.47 -5.01
C GLN A 273 18.69 26.60 -3.87
#